data_AF-A0A2T0IG45-F1
#
_entry.id   AF-A0A2T0IG45-F1
#
_cell.length_a   1.000
_cell.length_b   1.000
_cell.length_c   1.000
_cell.angle_alpha   90.00
_cell.angle_beta   90.00
_cell.angle_gamma   90.00
#
_symmetry.space_group_name_H-M   'P 1'
#
loop_
_entity.id
_entity.type
_entity.pdbx_description
1 polymer ?
#
loop_
_entity_poly.entity_id
_entity_poly.type
_entity_poly.pdbx_seq_one_letter_code
_entity_poly.pdbx_strand_id
1 'polypeptide(L)'
;MHSNQDSNAPRTFHSFEPVTPVSAPLELTADLSYILGIPHTKLADTAQLLRQQGHCIGDRSEDEQAAVIHWMLGHYLRRGIHWRLFAYAELDANDDFPGFPGDES
;
A
#
# COMPACT_ATOMS: atom_id res chain seq x y z
N MET A 1 16.81 59.14 7.90
CA MET A 1 16.84 58.30 9.11
C MET A 1 15.53 57.54 9.18
N HIS A 2 15.47 56.29 8.72
CA HIS A 2 14.39 55.36 9.04
C HIS A 2 15.03 53.99 9.23
N SER A 3 15.26 53.64 10.49
CA SER A 3 15.80 52.34 10.91
C SER A 3 14.70 51.29 10.79
N ASN A 4 14.86 50.30 9.92
CA ASN A 4 14.07 49.07 9.97
C ASN A 4 14.64 48.21 11.09
N GLN A 5 13.89 48.12 12.19
CA GLN A 5 14.20 47.27 13.32
C GLN A 5 13.54 45.91 13.07
N ASP A 6 14.28 45.01 12.44
CA ASP A 6 13.88 43.60 12.31
C ASP A 6 13.72 43.00 13.72
N SER A 7 12.47 42.69 14.06
CA SER A 7 12.11 42.08 15.33
C SER A 7 12.61 40.64 15.36
N ASN A 8 13.80 40.45 15.94
CA ASN A 8 14.34 39.13 16.24
C ASN A 8 13.62 38.54 17.48
N ALA A 9 12.41 38.03 17.28
CA ALA A 9 11.76 37.21 18.30
C ALA A 9 12.45 35.82 18.34
N PRO A 10 12.85 35.31 19.51
CA PRO A 10 13.44 33.98 19.61
C PRO A 10 12.37 32.95 19.22
N ARG A 11 12.64 32.18 18.17
CA ARG A 11 11.84 31.00 17.82
C ARG A 11 11.87 30.04 19.00
N THR A 12 10.75 29.91 19.70
CA THR A 12 10.59 28.93 20.77
C THR A 12 10.67 27.54 20.15
N PHE A 13 11.81 26.87 20.32
CA PHE A 13 11.91 25.44 20.04
C PHE A 13 11.07 24.72 21.10
N HIS A 14 9.99 24.08 20.67
CA HIS A 14 9.26 23.16 21.53
C HIS A 14 10.22 22.02 21.89
N SER A 15 10.50 21.87 23.17
CA SER A 15 11.28 20.75 23.68
C SER A 15 10.52 19.48 23.33
N PHE A 16 11.11 18.61 22.52
CA PHE A 16 10.52 17.31 22.23
C PHE A 16 10.66 16.44 23.49
N GLU A 17 9.53 16.09 24.10
CA GLU A 17 9.49 15.04 25.12
C GLU A 17 10.04 13.74 24.49
N PRO A 18 10.89 12.96 25.19
CA PRO A 18 11.38 11.70 24.67
C PRO A 18 10.21 10.74 24.52
N VAL A 19 9.80 10.50 23.27
CA VAL A 19 8.80 9.47 22.95
C VAL A 19 9.40 8.13 23.36
N THR A 20 8.82 7.50 24.37
CA THR A 20 9.17 6.12 24.72
C THR A 20 8.79 5.21 23.54
N PRO A 21 9.73 4.41 22.99
CA PRO A 21 9.40 3.56 21.85
C PRO A 21 8.37 2.53 22.31
N VAL A 22 7.17 2.62 21.73
CA VAL A 22 6.14 1.58 21.87
C VAL A 22 6.67 0.33 21.17
N SER A 23 7.20 -0.60 21.96
CA SER A 23 7.77 -1.88 21.49
C SER A 23 6.70 -2.97 21.39
N ALA A 24 5.45 -2.61 21.10
CA ALA A 24 4.40 -3.58 20.84
C ALA A 24 4.52 -4.05 19.38
N PRO A 25 4.53 -5.37 19.11
CA PRO A 25 4.48 -5.87 17.74
C PRO A 25 3.19 -5.38 17.07
N LEU A 26 3.29 -4.97 15.80
CA LEU A 26 2.09 -4.65 15.02
C LEU A 26 1.32 -5.96 14.81
N GLU A 27 0.10 -6.03 15.36
CA GLU A 27 -0.79 -7.17 15.13
C GLU A 27 -1.35 -7.08 13.70
N LEU A 28 -0.79 -7.90 12.80
CA LEU A 28 -1.31 -8.06 11.45
C LEU A 28 -2.27 -9.25 11.41
N THR A 29 -3.41 -9.07 10.77
CA THR A 29 -4.27 -10.20 10.41
C THR A 29 -3.55 -11.10 9.41
N ALA A 30 -4.01 -12.35 9.28
CA ALA A 30 -3.47 -13.27 8.27
C ALA A 30 -3.58 -12.66 6.85
N ASP A 31 -4.69 -11.98 6.55
CA ASP A 31 -4.90 -11.30 5.26
C ASP A 31 -3.94 -10.12 5.04
N LEU A 32 -3.72 -9.27 6.06
CA LEU A 32 -2.77 -8.17 5.93
C LEU A 32 -1.34 -8.67 5.80
N SER A 33 -0.97 -9.70 6.57
CA SER A 33 0.33 -10.37 6.46
C SER A 33 0.52 -10.97 5.07
N TYR A 34 -0.54 -11.54 4.50
CA TYR A 34 -0.54 -12.06 3.15
C TYR A 34 -0.33 -10.94 2.12
N ILE A 35 -1.20 -9.91 2.09
CA ILE A 35 -1.17 -8.83 1.10
C ILE A 35 0.18 -8.10 1.11
N LEU A 36 0.72 -7.83 2.31
CA LEU A 36 1.99 -7.11 2.46
C LEU A 36 3.21 -8.01 2.28
N GLY A 37 3.03 -9.34 2.38
CA GLY A 37 4.09 -10.33 2.26
C GLY A 37 4.32 -10.85 0.84
N ILE A 38 3.50 -10.47 -0.14
CA ILE A 38 3.64 -10.97 -1.51
C ILE A 38 4.97 -10.45 -2.12
N PRO A 39 5.83 -11.34 -2.63
CA PRO A 39 7.06 -10.93 -3.30
C PRO A 39 6.74 -10.06 -4.53
N HIS A 40 7.51 -8.98 -4.74
CA HIS A 40 7.32 -8.09 -5.89
C HIS A 40 7.26 -8.84 -7.24
N THR A 41 8.06 -9.91 -7.41
CA THR A 41 8.09 -10.75 -8.61
C THR A 41 6.79 -11.46 -8.92
N LYS A 42 5.89 -11.60 -7.93
CA LYS A 42 4.56 -12.21 -8.07
C LYS A 42 3.47 -11.18 -8.37
N LEU A 43 3.78 -9.88 -8.31
CA LEU A 43 2.82 -8.80 -8.51
C LEU A 43 2.83 -8.22 -9.93
N ALA A 44 3.90 -8.47 -10.70
CA ALA A 44 4.04 -7.93 -12.07
C ALA A 44 2.88 -8.34 -12.98
N ASP A 45 2.49 -9.63 -12.98
CA ASP A 45 1.39 -10.13 -13.80
C ASP A 45 0.06 -9.46 -13.43
N THR A 46 -0.18 -9.26 -12.12
CA THR A 46 -1.38 -8.54 -11.64
C THR A 46 -1.35 -7.07 -12.05
N ALA A 47 -0.20 -6.40 -11.95
CA ALA A 47 -0.06 -5.02 -12.41
C ALA A 47 -0.33 -4.89 -13.92
N GLN A 48 0.12 -5.86 -14.72
CA GLN A 48 -0.18 -5.90 -16.15
C GLN A 48 -1.68 -6.08 -16.42
N LEU A 49 -2.37 -6.96 -15.70
CA LEU A 49 -3.82 -7.13 -15.83
C LEU A 49 -4.58 -5.85 -15.43
N LEU A 50 -4.17 -5.19 -14.35
CA LEU A 50 -4.76 -3.90 -13.96
C LEU A 50 -4.54 -2.83 -15.04
N ARG A 51 -3.38 -2.80 -15.71
CA ARG A 51 -3.18 -1.92 -16.88
C ARG A 51 -4.15 -2.24 -18.02
N GLN A 52 -4.40 -3.52 -18.30
CA GLN A 52 -5.38 -3.94 -19.32
C GLN A 52 -6.81 -3.51 -18.98
N GLN A 53 -7.13 -3.40 -17.69
CA GLN A 53 -8.39 -2.86 -17.18
C GLN A 53 -8.46 -1.32 -17.18
N GLY A 54 -7.41 -0.63 -17.64
CA GLY A 54 -7.36 0.82 -17.81
C GLY A 54 -6.69 1.58 -16.66
N HIS A 55 -6.06 0.89 -15.70
CA HIS A 55 -5.30 1.56 -14.64
C HIS A 55 -3.96 2.11 -15.17
N CYS A 56 -3.64 3.35 -14.82
CA CYS A 56 -2.33 3.94 -15.10
C CYS A 56 -1.33 3.55 -14.00
N ILE A 57 -0.41 2.63 -14.31
CA ILE A 57 0.63 2.13 -13.39
C ILE A 57 1.99 2.36 -14.02
N GLY A 58 2.93 2.98 -13.30
CA GLY A 58 4.30 3.22 -13.77
C GLY A 58 5.07 1.91 -14.02
N ASP A 59 6.10 1.97 -14.86
CA ASP A 59 6.83 0.77 -15.32
C ASP A 59 7.90 0.28 -14.32
N ARG A 60 8.08 0.96 -13.20
CA ARG A 60 9.02 0.53 -12.17
C ARG A 60 8.39 -0.56 -11.30
N SER A 61 9.19 -1.51 -10.85
CA SER A 61 8.73 -2.58 -9.95
C SER A 61 8.11 -2.03 -8.66
N GLU A 62 8.61 -0.90 -8.14
CA GLU A 62 8.03 -0.27 -6.95
C GLU A 62 6.63 0.32 -7.22
N ASP A 63 6.41 0.88 -8.42
CA ASP A 63 5.12 1.44 -8.81
C ASP A 63 4.08 0.31 -8.98
N GLU A 64 4.50 -0.80 -9.61
CA GLU A 64 3.68 -2.00 -9.75
C GLU A 64 3.29 -2.59 -8.40
N GLN A 65 4.26 -2.79 -7.52
CA GLN A 65 4.00 -3.30 -6.18
C GLN A 65 3.05 -2.38 -5.39
N ALA A 66 3.29 -1.07 -5.42
CA ALA A 66 2.45 -0.11 -4.71
C ALA A 66 1.02 -0.12 -5.24
N ALA A 67 0.84 -0.16 -6.56
CA ALA A 67 -0.47 -0.20 -7.19
C ALA A 67 -1.25 -1.48 -6.82
N VAL A 68 -0.60 -2.64 -6.89
CA VAL A 68 -1.26 -3.91 -6.59
C VAL A 68 -1.59 -4.01 -5.10
N ILE A 69 -0.67 -3.65 -4.19
CA ILE A 69 -0.95 -3.62 -2.75
C ILE A 69 -2.11 -2.68 -2.44
N HIS A 70 -2.11 -1.47 -3.03
CA HIS A 70 -3.20 -0.52 -2.85
C HIS A 70 -4.55 -1.10 -3.31
N TRP A 71 -4.58 -1.74 -4.46
CA TRP A 71 -5.77 -2.37 -5.02
C TRP A 71 -6.27 -3.53 -4.13
N MET A 72 -5.39 -4.43 -3.68
CA MET A 72 -5.73 -5.54 -2.77
C MET A 72 -6.25 -5.03 -1.43
N LEU A 73 -5.58 -4.02 -0.84
CA LEU A 73 -6.04 -3.38 0.39
C LEU A 73 -7.41 -2.71 0.20
N GLY A 74 -7.66 -2.09 -0.94
CA GLY A 74 -8.96 -1.53 -1.27
C GLY A 74 -10.08 -2.57 -1.27
N HIS A 75 -9.83 -3.79 -1.74
CA HIS A 75 -10.76 -4.91 -1.62
C HIS A 75 -10.91 -5.39 -0.18
N TYR A 76 -9.79 -5.59 0.52
CA TYR A 76 -9.78 -6.03 1.92
C TYR A 76 -10.59 -5.10 2.83
N LEU A 77 -10.34 -3.79 2.74
CA LEU A 77 -11.00 -2.79 3.58
C LEU A 77 -12.50 -2.67 3.28
N ARG A 78 -12.94 -2.92 2.04
CA ARG A 78 -14.35 -2.82 1.64
C ARG A 78 -15.15 -4.09 1.90
N ARG A 79 -14.53 -5.26 1.75
CA ARG A 79 -15.22 -6.56 1.67
C ARG A 79 -14.80 -7.55 2.75
N GLY A 80 -13.84 -7.19 3.60
CA GLY A 80 -13.37 -8.01 4.72
C GLY A 80 -12.94 -9.39 4.24
N ILE A 81 -13.45 -10.45 4.89
CA ILE A 81 -13.10 -11.85 4.60
C ILE A 81 -13.35 -12.28 3.15
N HIS A 82 -14.24 -11.61 2.41
CA HIS A 82 -14.56 -11.97 1.03
C HIS A 82 -13.67 -11.28 0.00
N TRP A 83 -12.68 -10.49 0.43
CA TRP A 83 -11.87 -9.67 -0.46
C TRP A 83 -11.23 -10.47 -1.60
N ARG A 84 -10.73 -11.69 -1.32
CA ARG A 84 -10.11 -12.57 -2.32
C ARG A 84 -11.07 -12.91 -3.43
N LEU A 85 -12.22 -13.50 -3.11
CA LEU A 85 -13.26 -13.90 -4.07
C LEU A 85 -13.58 -12.76 -5.06
N PHE A 86 -13.65 -11.56 -4.53
CA PHE A 86 -14.01 -10.37 -5.28
C PHE A 86 -12.86 -9.76 -6.08
N ALA A 87 -11.63 -9.82 -5.55
CA ALA A 87 -10.42 -9.48 -6.27
C ALA A 87 -10.19 -10.45 -7.43
N TYR A 88 -10.43 -11.76 -7.21
CA TYR A 88 -10.42 -12.79 -8.25
C TYR A 88 -11.45 -12.52 -9.33
N ALA A 89 -12.72 -12.35 -8.97
CA ALA A 89 -13.78 -12.10 -9.94
C ALA A 89 -13.52 -10.86 -10.80
N GLU A 90 -12.78 -9.87 -10.28
CA GLU A 90 -12.36 -8.70 -11.04
C GLU A 90 -11.25 -9.04 -12.04
N LEU A 91 -10.29 -9.90 -11.69
CA LEU A 91 -9.15 -10.27 -12.54
C LEU A 91 -9.44 -11.43 -13.53
N ASP A 92 -10.27 -12.40 -13.12
CA ASP A 92 -10.66 -13.61 -13.85
C ASP A 92 -11.47 -13.32 -15.12
N ALA A 93 -11.90 -12.07 -15.31
CA ALA A 93 -12.41 -11.59 -16.60
C ALA A 93 -11.36 -11.63 -17.73
N ASN A 94 -10.07 -11.81 -17.39
CA ASN A 94 -8.98 -12.05 -18.34
C ASN A 94 -8.52 -13.51 -18.14
N ASP A 95 -8.83 -14.39 -19.10
CA ASP A 95 -8.55 -15.85 -19.11
C ASP A 95 -7.08 -16.29 -18.82
N ASP A 96 -6.18 -15.37 -18.48
CA ASP A 96 -4.74 -15.56 -18.26
C ASP A 96 -4.31 -15.27 -16.81
N PHE A 97 -5.23 -15.01 -15.86
CA PHE A 97 -4.86 -14.80 -14.46
C PHE A 97 -4.52 -16.13 -13.77
N PRO A 98 -3.27 -16.38 -13.33
CA PRO A 98 -2.87 -17.66 -12.73
C PRO A 98 -3.39 -17.85 -11.30
N GLY A 99 -4.16 -16.89 -10.79
CA GLY A 99 -4.61 -16.81 -9.42
C GLY A 99 -3.60 -16.19 -8.46
N PHE A 100 -4.00 -15.87 -7.23
CA PHE A 100 -3.05 -15.36 -6.24
C PHE A 100 -2.23 -16.52 -5.65
N PRO A 101 -0.92 -16.30 -5.40
CA PRO A 101 -0.06 -17.35 -4.87
C PRO A 101 -0.53 -17.83 -3.49
N GLY A 102 -0.60 -19.15 -3.28
CA GLY A 102 -0.98 -19.73 -1.99
C GLY A 102 -2.48 -19.99 -1.78
N ASP A 103 -3.28 -19.93 -2.85
CA ASP A 103 -4.68 -20.41 -2.87
C ASP A 103 -4.81 -21.87 -3.35
N GLU A 104 -3.69 -22.59 -3.45
CA GLU A 104 -3.66 -24.02 -3.75
C GLU A 104 -4.17 -24.79 -2.51
N SER A 105 -5.47 -25.10 -2.48
CA SER A 105 -6.08 -26.06 -1.55
C SER A 105 -7.04 -26.97 -2.30
#